data_AF-A0A2T7TZH9-F1
#
_entry.id   AF-A0A2T7TZH9-F1
#
_cell.length_a   1.000
_cell.length_b   1.000
_cell.length_c   1.000
_cell.angle_alpha   90.00
_cell.angle_beta   90.00
_cell.angle_gamma   90.00
#
_symmetry.space_group_name_H-M   'P 1'
#
loop_
_entity.id
_entity.type
_entity.pdbx_description
1 polymer ?
#
loop_
_entity_poly.entity_id
_entity_poly.type
_entity_poly.pdbx_seq_one_letter_code
_entity_poly.pdbx_strand_id
1 'polypeptide(L)'
;MLFRAIPIFFLSSTVFAADLSRVPADQPPMAEVETFSGGTITMAPGITNILRITHAVRTVLIGNPGVLDTTLVDDKTLALTAKAAGTTNLILLDEKNAEILQATVHVGLRPHQIQAFYGEQVQTYSCTPGCIGDPRPVPTSQYVTTYETRDAQGNVVNTTRSSTNVTPPLPGMPPASPPAPGVPAR
;
A
#
# COMPACT_ATOMS: atom_id res chain seq x y z
N MET A 1 24.81 88.26 -2.50
CA MET A 1 25.10 86.98 -3.20
C MET A 1 23.87 86.09 -3.06
N LEU A 2 22.67 86.47 -3.53
CA LEU A 2 22.08 86.47 -4.89
C LEU A 2 22.20 85.16 -5.69
N PHE A 3 21.15 84.34 -5.56
CA PHE A 3 20.78 83.22 -6.44
C PHE A 3 20.72 83.65 -7.92
N ARG A 4 21.27 82.84 -8.83
CA ARG A 4 20.76 82.71 -10.21
C ARG A 4 20.72 81.24 -10.63
N ALA A 5 19.50 80.78 -10.82
CA ALA A 5 19.14 79.63 -11.64
C ALA A 5 19.20 80.01 -13.12
N ILE A 6 19.58 79.08 -14.01
CA ILE A 6 19.00 78.93 -15.35
C ILE A 6 18.90 77.42 -15.67
N PRO A 7 17.71 76.91 -16.09
CA PRO A 7 17.44 75.49 -16.34
C PRO A 7 17.19 75.20 -17.85
N ILE A 8 16.77 73.95 -18.14
CA ILE A 8 15.97 73.51 -19.32
C ILE A 8 16.76 73.40 -20.65
N PHE A 9 16.58 72.46 -21.59
CA PHE A 9 15.91 71.15 -21.78
C PHE A 9 16.47 70.62 -23.12
N PHE A 10 16.53 69.29 -23.27
CA PHE A 10 16.21 68.46 -24.45
C PHE A 10 16.92 68.70 -25.80
N LEU A 11 17.41 67.61 -26.40
CA LEU A 11 16.74 66.80 -27.44
C LEU A 11 17.77 65.73 -27.86
N SER A 12 17.51 64.44 -27.84
CA SER A 12 16.60 63.68 -28.70
C SER A 12 17.42 62.60 -29.37
N SER A 13 17.13 61.34 -29.08
CA SER A 13 17.33 60.26 -30.04
C SER A 13 16.25 59.22 -29.77
N THR A 14 15.38 59.13 -30.76
CA THR A 14 14.19 58.32 -30.92
C THR A 14 14.53 56.85 -31.13
N VAL A 15 13.72 55.93 -30.56
CA VAL A 15 13.27 54.74 -31.31
C VAL A 15 11.82 54.45 -30.95
N PHE A 16 10.99 54.49 -31.99
CA PHE A 16 9.58 54.11 -32.03
C PHE A 16 9.46 52.61 -32.38
N ALA A 17 8.36 52.00 -31.91
CA ALA A 17 7.79 50.71 -32.33
C ALA A 17 8.53 49.43 -31.83
N ALA A 18 7.87 48.36 -31.38
CA ALA A 18 6.47 47.96 -31.50
C ALA A 18 6.04 47.23 -30.22
N ASP A 19 4.91 47.65 -29.65
CA ASP A 19 4.22 46.95 -28.57
C ASP A 19 3.39 45.82 -29.22
N LEU A 20 4.00 44.65 -29.36
CA LEU A 20 3.38 43.42 -29.85
C LEU A 20 3.59 42.32 -28.82
N SER A 21 2.90 42.44 -27.69
CA SER A 21 2.47 41.27 -26.90
C SER A 21 1.41 41.67 -25.89
N ARG A 22 0.30 42.22 -26.39
CA ARG A 22 -0.98 42.09 -25.69
C ARG A 22 -1.42 40.63 -25.82
N VAL A 23 -0.93 39.78 -24.92
CA VAL A 23 -1.47 38.42 -24.73
C VAL A 23 -2.89 38.60 -24.21
N PRO A 24 -3.93 38.13 -24.92
CA PRO A 24 -5.28 38.13 -24.39
C PRO A 24 -5.31 37.22 -23.16
N ALA A 25 -5.57 37.81 -22.00
CA ALA A 25 -5.98 37.09 -20.81
C ALA A 25 -7.41 36.59 -21.01
N ASP A 26 -7.58 35.53 -21.81
CA ASP A 26 -8.84 34.80 -21.90
C ASP A 26 -8.63 33.35 -22.39
N GLN A 27 -7.63 32.67 -21.83
CA GLN A 27 -7.73 31.22 -21.70
C GLN A 27 -8.43 30.98 -20.35
N PRO A 28 -9.69 30.49 -20.33
CA PRO A 28 -10.19 29.86 -19.13
C PRO A 28 -9.18 28.77 -18.75
N PRO A 29 -8.75 28.67 -17.48
CA PRO A 29 -7.91 27.56 -17.09
C PRO A 29 -8.69 26.30 -17.48
N MET A 30 -8.16 25.55 -18.46
CA MET A 30 -8.55 24.16 -18.62
C MET A 30 -8.36 23.56 -17.24
N ALA A 31 -9.48 23.11 -16.66
CA ALA A 31 -9.61 22.70 -15.28
C ALA A 31 -8.32 22.04 -14.78
N GLU A 32 -7.65 22.70 -13.84
CA GLU A 32 -6.70 22.06 -12.94
C GLU A 32 -7.53 21.03 -12.18
N VAL A 33 -7.63 19.83 -12.74
CA VAL A 33 -8.24 18.68 -12.07
C VAL A 33 -7.23 18.23 -11.03
N GLU A 34 -7.12 19.00 -9.94
CA GLU A 34 -6.48 18.55 -8.72
C GLU A 34 -7.41 17.56 -8.02
N THR A 35 -7.64 16.40 -8.64
CA THR A 35 -8.25 15.27 -7.93
C THR A 35 -7.15 14.47 -7.28
N PHE A 36 -6.78 14.85 -6.06
CA PHE A 36 -6.20 13.86 -5.16
C PHE A 36 -6.43 14.21 -3.69
N SER A 37 -7.35 13.47 -3.07
CA SER A 37 -7.23 13.14 -1.65
C SER A 37 -7.13 11.63 -1.42
N GLY A 38 -6.17 11.01 -2.13
CA GLY A 38 -5.23 9.98 -1.70
C GLY A 38 -5.59 8.84 -0.74
N GLY A 39 -6.86 8.53 -0.53
CA GLY A 39 -7.27 7.39 0.29
C GLY A 39 -7.32 6.11 -0.54
N THR A 40 -6.68 5.04 -0.06
CA THR A 40 -7.02 3.67 -0.50
C THR A 40 -7.89 3.01 0.56
N ILE A 41 -9.12 2.66 0.20
CA ILE A 41 -10.03 1.89 1.05
C ILE A 41 -9.98 0.44 0.57
N THR A 42 -9.73 -0.52 1.45
CA THR A 42 -9.74 -1.93 1.06
C THR A 42 -10.82 -2.71 1.81
N MET A 43 -11.65 -3.46 1.07
CA MET A 43 -12.85 -4.13 1.56
C MET A 43 -12.92 -5.58 1.05
N ALA A 44 -13.46 -6.48 1.86
CA ALA A 44 -13.76 -7.84 1.43
C ALA A 44 -15.09 -7.89 0.65
N PRO A 45 -15.22 -8.72 -0.40
CA PRO A 45 -16.48 -8.91 -1.12
C PRO A 45 -17.61 -9.38 -0.19
N GLY A 46 -18.83 -8.86 -0.38
CA GLY A 46 -20.01 -9.19 0.41
C GLY A 46 -20.10 -8.46 1.76
N ILE A 47 -19.12 -7.64 2.12
CA ILE A 47 -19.09 -6.90 3.39
C ILE A 47 -19.50 -5.44 3.19
N THR A 48 -20.21 -4.90 4.19
CA THR A 48 -20.57 -3.48 4.26
C THR A 48 -19.73 -2.77 5.31
N ASN A 49 -19.11 -1.65 4.95
CA ASN A 49 -18.39 -0.77 5.87
C ASN A 49 -19.08 0.59 5.97
N ILE A 50 -19.05 1.18 7.16
CA ILE A 50 -19.56 2.53 7.38
C ILE A 50 -18.40 3.53 7.24
N LEU A 51 -18.55 4.48 6.32
CA LEU A 51 -17.67 5.61 6.17
C LEU A 51 -18.32 6.84 6.81
N ARG A 52 -17.63 7.41 7.80
CA ARG A 52 -18.04 8.66 8.46
C ARG A 52 -17.16 9.79 7.97
N ILE A 53 -17.79 10.90 7.64
CA ILE A 53 -17.15 12.08 7.09
C ILE A 53 -17.44 13.30 7.97
N THR A 54 -16.59 14.32 7.90
CA THR A 54 -16.70 15.52 8.73
C THR A 54 -17.69 16.55 8.16
N HIS A 55 -17.82 16.57 6.84
CA HIS A 55 -18.67 17.49 6.07
C HIS A 55 -19.91 16.78 5.53
N ALA A 56 -20.98 17.53 5.27
CA ALA A 56 -22.21 16.99 4.68
C ALA A 56 -21.99 16.67 3.19
N VAL A 57 -22.35 15.46 2.77
CA VAL A 57 -22.29 15.00 1.38
C VAL A 57 -23.64 15.17 0.70
N ARG A 58 -23.61 15.73 -0.50
CA ARG A 58 -24.79 15.85 -1.35
C ARG A 58 -24.78 14.86 -2.50
N THR A 59 -23.60 14.62 -3.07
CA THR A 59 -23.44 13.80 -4.27
C THR A 59 -22.37 12.74 -4.04
N VAL A 60 -22.68 11.50 -4.41
CA VAL A 60 -21.76 10.36 -4.36
C VAL A 60 -21.58 9.84 -5.76
N LEU A 61 -20.34 9.72 -6.20
CA LEU A 61 -19.99 9.17 -7.50
C LEU A 61 -19.16 7.90 -7.29
N ILE A 62 -19.59 6.83 -7.95
CA ILE A 62 -18.89 5.54 -7.96
C ILE A 62 -18.48 5.25 -9.39
N GLY A 63 -17.22 4.89 -9.60
CA GLY A 63 -16.73 4.55 -10.93
C GLY A 63 -17.39 3.27 -11.49
N ASN A 64 -17.56 2.24 -10.66
CA ASN A 64 -18.18 0.98 -11.06
C ASN A 64 -19.13 0.43 -9.96
N PRO A 65 -20.47 0.55 -10.15
CA PRO A 65 -21.48 0.04 -9.20
C PRO A 65 -21.58 -1.50 -9.13
N GLY A 66 -20.91 -2.22 -10.04
CA GLY A 66 -20.76 -3.67 -9.99
C GLY A 66 -19.73 -4.14 -8.95
N VAL A 67 -18.74 -3.28 -8.64
CA VAL A 67 -17.65 -3.58 -7.69
C VAL A 67 -18.02 -3.08 -6.29
N LEU A 68 -18.49 -1.85 -6.19
CA LEU A 68 -18.86 -1.19 -4.93
C LEU A 68 -20.21 -0.51 -5.11
N ASP A 69 -21.10 -0.65 -4.14
CA ASP A 69 -22.35 0.12 -4.07
C ASP A 69 -22.33 1.00 -2.82
N THR A 70 -23.06 2.11 -2.83
CA THR A 70 -23.11 3.03 -1.70
C THR A 70 -24.52 3.47 -1.39
N THR A 71 -24.84 3.56 -0.11
CA THR A 71 -26.11 4.11 0.36
C THR A 71 -25.82 5.23 1.34
N LEU A 72 -26.42 6.40 1.10
CA LEU A 72 -26.36 7.52 2.04
C LEU A 72 -27.30 7.19 3.22
N VAL A 73 -26.72 7.05 4.42
CA VAL A 73 -27.49 6.77 5.65
C VAL A 73 -27.95 8.07 6.28
N ASP A 74 -27.05 9.06 6.29
CA ASP A 74 -27.26 10.42 6.77
C ASP A 74 -26.27 11.33 6.03
N ASP A 75 -26.41 12.65 6.14
CA ASP A 75 -25.59 13.64 5.43
C ASP A 75 -24.09 13.47 5.69
N LYS A 76 -23.70 12.83 6.79
CA LYS A 76 -22.29 12.59 7.16
C LYS A 76 -21.90 11.11 7.26
N THR A 77 -22.78 10.20 6.84
CA THR A 77 -22.56 8.76 7.01
C THR A 77 -22.96 8.00 5.75
N LEU A 78 -22.02 7.25 5.19
CA LEU A 78 -22.22 6.41 4.01
C LEU A 78 -22.02 4.95 4.38
N ALA A 79 -22.95 4.09 3.95
CA ALA A 79 -22.76 2.66 3.93
C ALA A 79 -22.16 2.25 2.58
N LEU A 80 -20.95 1.70 2.58
CA LEU A 80 -20.27 1.19 1.41
C LEU A 80 -20.43 -0.34 1.40
N THR A 81 -20.98 -0.91 0.34
CA THR A 81 -21.19 -2.35 0.18
C THR A 81 -20.30 -2.88 -0.93
N ALA A 82 -19.33 -3.72 -0.58
CA ALA A 82 -18.47 -4.37 -1.56
C ALA A 82 -19.21 -5.55 -2.20
N LYS A 83 -19.33 -5.56 -3.54
CA LYS A 83 -20.10 -6.57 -4.27
C LYS A 83 -19.21 -7.62 -4.93
N ALA A 84 -18.23 -7.18 -5.71
CA ALA A 84 -17.36 -8.05 -6.47
C ALA A 84 -15.91 -7.59 -6.37
N ALA A 85 -14.97 -8.53 -6.52
CA ALA A 85 -13.55 -8.20 -6.52
C ALA A 85 -13.20 -7.26 -7.68
N GLY A 86 -12.36 -6.26 -7.40
CA GLY A 86 -11.97 -5.24 -8.38
C GLY A 86 -11.46 -3.99 -7.70
N THR A 87 -11.14 -2.98 -8.49
CA THR A 87 -10.77 -1.65 -8.00
C THR A 87 -11.71 -0.63 -8.63
N THR A 88 -12.21 0.30 -7.84
CA THR A 88 -13.09 1.37 -8.30
C THR A 88 -12.77 2.68 -7.59
N ASN A 89 -13.30 3.79 -8.10
CA ASN A 89 -13.13 5.12 -7.50
C ASN A 89 -14.41 5.53 -6.76
N LEU A 90 -14.25 6.24 -5.65
CA LEU A 90 -15.31 6.84 -4.86
C LEU A 90 -15.02 8.33 -4.73
N ILE A 91 -15.95 9.18 -5.20
CA ILE A 91 -15.85 10.63 -5.09
C ILE A 91 -17.07 11.15 -4.33
N LEU A 92 -16.84 11.98 -3.32
CA LEU A 92 -17.86 12.61 -2.50
C LEU A 92 -17.82 14.12 -2.73
N LEU A 93 -18.96 14.73 -3.03
CA LEU A 93 -19.09 16.17 -3.26
C LEU A 93 -20.08 16.81 -2.27
N ASP A 94 -19.82 18.08 -1.94
CA ASP A 94 -20.70 18.91 -1.12
C ASP A 94 -21.83 19.56 -1.94
N GLU A 95 -22.67 20.39 -1.30
CA GLU A 95 -23.76 21.10 -1.95
C GLU A 95 -23.32 22.11 -3.02
N LYS A 96 -22.06 22.57 -2.97
CA LYS A 96 -21.46 23.48 -3.94
C LYS A 96 -20.72 22.74 -5.06
N ASN A 97 -20.84 21.41 -5.10
CA ASN A 97 -20.08 20.51 -5.97
C ASN A 97 -18.55 20.58 -5.75
N ALA A 98 -18.11 21.02 -4.58
CA ALA A 98 -16.71 20.93 -4.20
C ALA A 98 -16.40 19.49 -3.74
N GLU A 99 -15.23 18.99 -4.12
CA GLU A 99 -14.76 17.66 -3.71
C GLU A 99 -14.46 17.64 -2.21
N ILE A 100 -15.12 16.73 -1.50
CA ILE A 100 -14.85 16.45 -0.09
C ILE A 100 -13.81 15.34 0.05
N LEU A 101 -13.92 14.31 -0.80
CA LEU A 101 -13.05 13.14 -0.78
C LEU A 101 -13.03 12.49 -2.16
N GLN A 102 -11.83 12.14 -2.63
CA GLN A 102 -11.62 11.15 -3.68
C GLN A 102 -10.78 9.99 -3.14
N ALA A 103 -11.33 8.77 -3.18
CA ALA A 103 -10.67 7.57 -2.69
C ALA A 103 -10.75 6.41 -3.69
N THR A 104 -9.65 5.68 -3.84
CA THR A 104 -9.63 4.42 -4.59
C THR A 104 -10.06 3.29 -3.68
N VAL A 105 -11.09 2.54 -4.06
CA VAL A 105 -11.61 1.40 -3.33
C VAL A 105 -11.15 0.11 -3.99
N HIS A 106 -10.33 -0.66 -3.28
CA HIS A 106 -9.96 -2.01 -3.66
C HIS A 106 -10.88 -3.02 -2.97
N VAL A 107 -11.67 -3.75 -3.74
CA VAL A 107 -12.47 -4.86 -3.27
C VAL A 107 -11.72 -6.15 -3.56
N GLY A 108 -11.33 -6.83 -2.49
CA GLY A 108 -10.51 -8.02 -2.58
C GLY A 108 -10.27 -8.59 -1.20
N LEU A 109 -9.93 -9.86 -1.16
CA LEU A 109 -9.45 -10.46 0.07
C LEU A 109 -8.11 -9.82 0.43
N ARG A 110 -8.07 -9.08 1.53
CA ARG A 110 -6.80 -8.62 2.10
C ARG A 110 -6.00 -9.87 2.49
N PRO A 111 -4.77 -10.04 1.99
CA PRO A 111 -3.93 -11.13 2.46
C PRO A 111 -3.73 -10.95 3.96
N HIS A 112 -4.23 -11.91 4.73
CA HIS A 112 -3.91 -11.96 6.15
C HIS A 112 -2.47 -12.46 6.24
N GLN A 113 -1.59 -11.64 6.79
CA GLN A 113 -0.25 -12.09 7.11
C GLN A 113 -0.27 -12.84 8.44
N ILE A 114 0.09 -14.11 8.40
CA ILE A 114 0.33 -14.91 9.61
C ILE A 114 1.82 -15.23 9.69
N GLN A 115 2.38 -15.26 10.89
CA GLN A 115 3.77 -15.70 11.11
C GLN A 115 3.74 -17.00 11.91
N ALA A 116 4.41 -18.03 11.39
CA ALA A 116 4.65 -19.27 12.10
C ALA A 116 6.11 -19.31 12.60
N PHE A 117 6.29 -19.73 13.86
CA PHE A 117 7.60 -19.84 14.50
C PHE A 117 8.03 -21.31 14.55
N TYR A 118 9.19 -21.63 13.97
CA TYR A 118 9.81 -22.96 13.99
C TYR A 118 11.15 -22.88 14.71
N GLY A 119 11.11 -22.87 16.05
CA GLY A 119 12.29 -22.59 16.86
C GLY A 119 12.77 -21.14 16.65
N GLU A 120 13.98 -20.97 16.12
CA GLU A 120 14.55 -19.66 15.78
C GLU A 120 14.13 -19.13 14.40
N GLN A 121 13.42 -19.94 13.59
CA GLN A 121 12.99 -19.57 12.25
C GLN A 121 11.57 -18.96 12.27
N VAL A 122 11.36 -17.89 11.50
CA VAL A 122 10.05 -17.25 11.33
C VAL A 122 9.64 -17.35 9.86
N GLN A 123 8.50 -17.97 9.59
CA GLN A 123 7.91 -18.06 8.26
C GLN A 123 6.65 -17.19 8.20
N THR A 124 6.63 -16.21 7.29
CA THR A 124 5.44 -15.41 7.01
C THR A 124 4.60 -16.09 5.93
N TYR A 125 3.28 -16.13 6.10
CA TYR A 125 2.33 -16.58 5.10
C TYR A 125 1.33 -15.47 4.78
N SER A 126 0.90 -15.38 3.52
CA SER A 126 -0.20 -14.54 3.07
C SER A 126 -1.42 -15.42 2.78
N CYS A 127 -2.54 -15.19 3.47
CA CYS A 127 -3.73 -16.02 3.37
C CYS A 127 -4.87 -15.31 2.63
N THR A 128 -5.27 -15.87 1.48
CA THR A 128 -6.38 -15.43 0.62
C THR A 128 -6.76 -16.56 -0.37
N PRO A 129 -7.94 -17.19 -0.32
CA PRO A 129 -8.56 -17.92 0.81
C PRO A 129 -7.76 -19.15 1.33
N GLY A 130 -6.63 -19.48 0.68
CA GLY A 130 -5.61 -20.41 1.21
C GLY A 130 -4.34 -19.66 1.61
N CYS A 131 -3.48 -20.27 2.41
CA CYS A 131 -2.23 -19.65 2.87
C CYS A 131 -1.06 -20.05 1.98
N ILE A 132 -0.35 -19.06 1.45
CA ILE A 132 0.92 -19.23 0.72
C ILE A 132 2.07 -18.65 1.54
N GLY A 133 3.14 -19.41 1.72
CA GLY A 133 4.35 -18.94 2.41
C GLY A 133 5.11 -17.94 1.54
N ASP A 134 5.64 -16.87 2.13
CA ASP A 134 6.59 -15.96 1.47
C ASP A 134 7.84 -16.78 1.05
N PRO A 135 8.21 -16.84 -0.24
CA PRO A 135 9.35 -17.62 -0.73
C PRO A 135 10.71 -17.03 -0.36
N ARG A 136 10.80 -16.21 0.70
CA ARG A 136 12.10 -15.84 1.29
C ARG A 136 12.92 -17.13 1.46
N PRO A 137 14.17 -17.15 0.98
CA PRO A 137 15.02 -18.29 1.22
C PRO A 137 15.18 -18.42 2.73
N VAL A 138 14.55 -19.43 3.32
CA VAL A 138 15.10 -20.03 4.54
C VAL A 138 16.49 -20.48 4.11
N PRO A 139 17.60 -19.87 4.57
CA PRO A 139 18.90 -20.44 4.29
C PRO A 139 18.82 -21.86 4.83
N THR A 140 19.09 -22.86 3.99
CA THR A 140 19.24 -24.26 4.40
C THR A 140 20.12 -24.27 5.63
N SER A 141 19.54 -24.37 6.83
CA SER A 141 20.35 -24.42 8.03
C SER A 141 20.98 -25.79 8.01
N GLN A 142 22.28 -25.84 7.68
CA GLN A 142 23.06 -27.04 7.89
C GLN A 142 23.02 -27.32 9.39
N TYR A 143 22.25 -28.32 9.80
CA TYR A 143 22.27 -28.76 11.17
C TYR A 143 23.57 -29.55 11.36
N VAL A 144 24.50 -29.01 12.15
CA VAL A 144 25.73 -29.69 12.54
C VAL A 144 25.52 -30.25 13.95
N THR A 145 25.42 -31.57 14.06
CA THR A 145 25.35 -32.26 15.34
C THR A 145 26.72 -32.78 15.72
N THR A 146 27.20 -32.40 16.90
CA THR A 146 28.47 -32.88 17.45
C THR A 146 28.19 -33.85 18.59
N TYR A 147 28.71 -35.07 18.48
CA TYR A 147 28.64 -36.10 19.50
C TYR A 147 30.01 -36.27 20.14
N GLU A 148 30.08 -36.16 21.46
CA GLU A 148 31.29 -36.40 22.23
C GLU A 148 31.14 -37.66 23.06
N THR A 149 32.04 -38.62 22.91
CA THR A 149 32.13 -39.78 23.79
C THR A 149 33.15 -39.51 24.88
N ARG A 150 32.76 -39.67 26.14
CA ARG A 150 33.63 -39.48 27.31
C ARG A 150 34.02 -40.83 27.93
N ASP A 151 35.20 -40.93 28.54
CA ASP A 151 35.62 -42.10 29.33
C ASP A 151 34.86 -42.17 30.67
N ALA A 152 35.06 -43.26 31.41
CA ALA A 152 34.45 -43.46 32.73
C ALA A 152 34.88 -42.42 33.77
N GLN A 153 35.96 -41.67 33.50
CA GLN A 153 36.48 -40.58 34.33
C GLN A 153 35.95 -39.20 33.87
N GLY A 154 35.08 -39.15 32.86
CA GLY A 154 34.41 -37.95 32.37
C GLY A 154 35.19 -37.12 31.34
N ASN A 155 36.34 -37.60 30.86
CA ASN A 155 37.15 -36.91 29.85
C ASN A 155 36.67 -37.24 28.44
N VAL A 156 36.65 -36.26 27.52
CA VAL A 156 36.23 -36.49 26.13
C VAL A 156 37.31 -37.28 25.40
N VAL A 157 36.96 -38.48 24.95
CA VAL A 157 37.85 -39.41 24.23
C VAL A 157 37.71 -39.26 22.73
N ASN A 158 36.51 -38.94 22.23
CA ASN A 158 36.29 -38.75 20.80
C ASN A 158 35.15 -37.77 20.53
N THR A 159 35.27 -36.99 19.44
CA THR A 159 34.29 -35.99 19.03
C THR A 159 33.94 -36.22 17.56
N THR A 160 32.71 -36.62 17.28
CA THR A 160 32.19 -36.88 15.93
C THR A 160 31.23 -35.76 15.51
N ARG A 161 31.47 -35.13 14.36
CA ARG A 161 30.59 -34.11 13.79
C ARG A 161 29.86 -34.66 12.58
N SER A 162 28.54 -34.54 12.57
CA SER A 162 27.67 -34.87 11.44
C SER A 162 26.94 -33.62 10.98
N SER A 163 26.96 -33.32 9.68
CA SER A 163 26.17 -32.23 9.10
C SER A 163 25.10 -32.81 8.17
N THR A 164 23.85 -32.38 8.37
CA THR A 164 22.74 -32.78 7.49
C THR A 164 22.24 -31.57 6.70
N ASN A 165 22.29 -31.68 5.37
CA ASN A 165 21.62 -30.74 4.47
C ASN A 165 20.16 -31.17 4.30
N VAL A 166 19.22 -30.39 4.83
CA VAL A 166 17.79 -30.61 4.57
C VAL A 166 17.43 -29.86 3.29
N THR A 167 17.13 -30.59 2.22
CA THR A 167 16.63 -30.00 0.97
C THR A 167 15.21 -29.46 1.21
N PRO A 168 14.90 -28.21 0.82
CA PRO A 168 13.53 -27.69 0.90
C PRO A 168 12.58 -28.57 0.07
N PRO A 169 11.36 -28.86 0.55
CA PRO A 169 10.38 -29.56 -0.27
C PRO A 169 9.93 -28.67 -1.44
N LEU A 170 9.76 -29.28 -2.62
CA LEU A 170 9.30 -28.61 -3.83
C LEU A 170 7.91 -27.96 -3.62
N PRO A 171 7.63 -26.81 -4.26
CA PRO A 171 6.32 -26.16 -4.17
C PRO A 171 5.21 -27.10 -4.65
N GLY A 172 4.19 -27.32 -3.81
CA GLY A 172 2.95 -28.00 -4.21
C GLY A 172 2.67 -29.36 -3.57
N MET A 173 3.50 -29.86 -2.64
CA MET A 173 3.11 -31.03 -1.84
C MET A 173 2.27 -30.62 -0.62
N PRO A 174 1.17 -31.33 -0.32
CA PRO A 174 0.47 -31.16 0.95
C PRO A 174 1.41 -31.52 2.12
N PRO A 175 1.26 -30.88 3.29
CA PRO A 175 2.11 -31.18 4.44
C PRO A 175 2.02 -32.67 4.77
N ALA A 176 3.17 -33.35 4.81
CA ALA A 176 3.23 -34.73 5.28
C ALA A 176 2.68 -34.78 6.71
N SER A 177 1.75 -35.71 6.95
CA SER A 177 1.18 -35.92 8.29
C SER A 177 2.33 -36.19 9.28
N PRO A 178 2.27 -35.63 10.50
CA PRO A 178 3.33 -35.84 11.48
C PRO A 178 3.49 -37.35 11.76
N PRO A 179 4.73 -37.87 11.86
CA PRO A 179 4.93 -39.25 12.23
C PRO A 179 4.35 -39.48 13.63
N ALA A 180 3.60 -40.58 13.77
CA ALA A 180 3.06 -40.98 15.06
C ALA A 180 4.19 -41.12 16.09
N PRO A 181 3.98 -40.69 17.34
CA PRO A 181 4.98 -40.88 18.39
C PRO A 181 5.25 -42.37 18.60
N GLY A 182 6.49 -42.82 18.44
CA GLY A 182 6.95 -44.12 18.94
C GLY A 182 7.47 -45.15 17.93
N VAL A 183 7.82 -44.79 16.70
CA VAL A 183 8.51 -45.75 15.81
C VAL A 183 10.03 -45.54 15.90
N PRO A 184 10.82 -46.52 16.41
CA PRO A 184 12.27 -46.42 16.37
C PRO A 184 12.76 -46.55 14.93
N ALA A 185 13.61 -45.62 14.50
CA ALA A 185 14.33 -45.72 13.25
C ALA A 185 15.30 -46.91 13.30
N ARG A 186 15.26 -47.77 12.28
CA ARG A 186 16.12 -48.94 12.11
C ARG A 186 17.23 -48.65 11.11
#